data_AF-A0A930K0S8-F1
#
_entry.id   AF-A0A930K0S8-F1
#
_cell.length_a   1.000
_cell.length_b   1.000
_cell.length_c   1.000
_cell.angle_alpha   90.00
_cell.angle_beta   90.00
_cell.angle_gamma   90.00
#
_symmetry.space_group_name_H-M   'P 1'
#
loop_
_entity.id
_entity.type
_entity.pdbx_description
1 polymer ?
#
loop_
_entity_poly.entity_id
_entity_poly.type
_entity_poly.pdbx_seq_one_letter_code
_entity_poly.pdbx_strand_id
1 'polypeptide(L)'
;PYKDGTLDKRRAFIQALPYDNKMLPKEYIQNLESTLRGAEKQRLLQGLWEYDDDPNALCDYDKILAIFKNDQIPIDKEMFLSADIARFGSDLCVIGVWRGWELIEVHTLAISAMTEVQGLIHTLRMRYNIPKGNCIADEDGVGGGVVDNTGIVGFKNNSSPLDENGQATSYKNLQTQCLYKLAERINNNGIYISAELSEKTKERIIEELEQIKSDNKDGQRLSVINKDTIKQNIGRSPDYRDMILMREYFDLKPKKTFKPIFR
;
A
#
# COMPACT_ATOMS: atom_id res chain seq x y z
N PRO A 1 6.86 22.51 7.60
CA PRO A 1 7.00 23.86 6.99
C PRO A 1 7.74 23.87 5.65
N TYR A 2 8.97 23.33 5.58
CA TYR A 2 9.67 23.19 4.29
C TYR A 2 8.97 22.18 3.38
N LYS A 3 8.71 20.96 3.89
CA LYS A 3 8.00 19.90 3.16
C LYS A 3 6.60 20.32 2.72
N ASP A 4 5.87 21.01 3.59
CA ASP A 4 4.50 21.46 3.33
C ASP A 4 4.42 22.71 2.42
N GLY A 5 5.56 23.23 1.94
CA GLY A 5 5.61 24.46 1.14
C GLY A 5 5.17 25.73 1.87
N THR A 6 5.02 25.67 3.19
CA THR A 6 4.59 26.78 4.06
C THR A 6 5.76 27.55 4.66
N LEU A 7 6.98 27.30 4.20
CA LEU A 7 8.18 27.97 4.67
C LEU A 7 8.14 29.45 4.25
N ASP A 8 8.41 30.34 5.20
CA ASP A 8 8.50 31.79 4.95
C ASP A 8 9.53 32.09 3.83
N LYS A 9 9.19 33.03 2.94
CA LYS A 9 10.02 33.36 1.76
C LYS A 9 11.41 33.88 2.10
N ARG A 10 11.66 34.32 3.34
CA ARG A 10 12.99 34.76 3.83
C ARG A 10 13.77 33.64 4.50
N ARG A 11 13.27 32.41 4.49
CA ARG A 11 13.92 31.24 5.08
C ARG A 11 14.18 30.19 4.00
N ALA A 12 15.29 29.48 4.14
CA ALA A 12 15.62 28.31 3.34
C ALA A 12 15.91 27.15 4.30
N PHE A 13 15.38 25.97 3.98
CA PHE A 13 15.78 24.75 4.65
C PHE A 13 16.92 24.13 3.84
N ILE A 14 18.04 23.85 4.50
CA ILE A 14 19.18 23.17 3.92
C ILE A 14 19.37 21.90 4.72
N GLN A 15 19.08 20.76 4.09
CA GLN A 15 19.42 19.47 4.64
C GLN A 15 20.92 19.25 4.48
N ALA A 16 21.58 18.80 5.55
CA ALA A 16 22.98 18.43 5.53
C ALA A 16 23.13 17.05 6.16
N LEU A 17 23.62 16.10 5.38
CA LEU A 17 23.90 14.73 5.77
C LEU A 17 25.40 14.55 6.04
N PRO A 18 25.82 13.51 6.77
CA PRO A 18 27.23 13.19 6.98
C PRO A 18 28.02 13.10 5.67
N TYR A 19 27.38 12.61 4.59
CA TYR A 19 27.98 12.51 3.26
C TYR A 19 28.24 13.86 2.57
N ASP A 20 27.55 14.92 2.96
CA ASP A 20 27.75 16.26 2.39
C ASP A 20 29.01 16.94 2.94
N ASN A 21 29.56 16.44 4.05
CA ASN A 21 30.75 16.99 4.68
C ASN A 21 32.04 16.38 4.09
N LYS A 22 32.68 17.12 3.18
CA LYS A 22 33.96 16.75 2.52
C LYS A 22 35.15 16.58 3.47
N MET A 23 35.06 17.10 4.69
CA MET A 23 36.12 16.99 5.71
C MET A 23 35.82 15.90 6.75
N LEU A 24 34.70 15.18 6.63
CA LEU A 24 34.33 14.14 7.57
C LEU A 24 35.22 12.90 7.37
N PRO A 25 35.86 12.37 8.42
CA PRO A 25 36.68 11.16 8.32
C PRO A 25 35.84 9.96 7.84
N LYS A 26 36.40 9.16 6.93
CA LYS A 26 35.72 7.95 6.42
C LYS A 26 35.37 6.95 7.52
N GLU A 27 36.25 6.82 8.52
CA GLU A 27 36.06 5.95 9.68
C GLU A 27 34.84 6.36 10.52
N TYR A 28 34.53 7.65 10.57
CA TYR A 28 33.35 8.16 11.29
C TYR A 28 32.06 7.74 10.57
N ILE A 29 32.02 7.83 9.24
CA ILE A 29 30.87 7.34 8.44
C ILE A 29 30.71 5.83 8.60
N GLN A 30 31.80 5.07 8.50
CA GLN A 30 31.77 3.60 8.69
C GLN A 30 31.27 3.21 10.07
N ASN A 31 31.67 3.95 11.12
CA ASN A 31 31.18 3.73 12.47
C ASN A 31 29.67 4.02 12.57
N LEU A 32 29.20 5.14 12.01
CA LEU A 32 27.77 5.42 11.96
C LEU A 32 26.99 4.32 11.22
N GLU A 33 27.51 3.82 10.10
CA GLU A 33 26.88 2.73 9.34
C GLU A 33 26.81 1.41 10.12
N SER A 34 27.82 1.10 10.94
CA SER A 34 27.90 -0.13 11.74
C SER A 34 27.13 -0.06 13.05
N THR A 35 27.03 1.14 13.65
CA THR A 35 26.54 1.33 15.02
C THR A 35 25.07 1.74 15.04
N LEU A 36 24.64 2.58 14.09
CA LEU A 36 23.24 3.02 14.03
C LEU A 36 22.34 1.91 13.49
N ARG A 37 21.14 1.80 14.06
CA ARG A 37 20.08 0.90 13.58
C ARG A 37 18.77 1.64 13.38
N GLY A 38 17.88 1.04 12.59
CA GLY A 38 16.52 1.51 12.36
C GLY A 38 16.44 3.02 12.14
N ALA A 39 15.70 3.69 13.01
CA ALA A 39 15.38 5.11 12.89
C ALA A 39 16.58 6.04 12.89
N GLU A 40 17.54 5.77 13.76
CA GLU A 40 18.70 6.63 13.89
C GLU A 40 19.54 6.57 12.62
N LYS A 41 19.67 5.38 12.02
CA LYS A 41 20.40 5.20 10.77
C LYS A 41 19.73 5.95 9.62
N GLN A 42 18.41 5.82 9.48
CA GLN A 42 17.66 6.44 8.39
C GLN A 42 17.59 7.97 8.54
N ARG A 43 17.37 8.48 9.75
CA ARG A 43 17.37 9.92 10.05
C ARG A 43 18.74 10.54 9.80
N LEU A 44 19.80 9.93 10.34
CA LEU A 44 21.14 10.53 10.35
C LEU A 44 21.90 10.31 9.04
N LEU A 45 21.78 9.14 8.39
CA LEU A 45 22.53 8.84 7.17
C LEU A 45 21.75 9.17 5.89
N GLN A 46 20.43 9.01 5.90
CA GLN A 46 19.58 9.17 4.70
C GLN A 46 18.69 10.41 4.76
N GLY A 47 18.67 11.14 5.88
CA GLY A 47 17.87 12.36 6.01
C GLY A 47 16.37 12.11 6.16
N LEU A 48 15.97 10.89 6.50
CA LEU A 48 14.58 10.49 6.66
C LEU A 48 14.11 10.80 8.08
N TRP A 49 13.91 12.08 8.34
CA TRP A 49 13.52 12.61 9.66
C TRP A 49 12.25 12.00 10.24
N GLU A 50 11.39 11.45 9.39
CA GLU A 50 10.10 10.88 9.77
C GLU A 50 10.15 9.37 10.01
N TYR A 51 11.31 8.72 9.87
CA TYR A 51 11.42 7.32 10.27
C TYR A 51 11.04 7.21 11.74
N ASP A 52 10.01 6.43 12.04
CA ASP A 52 9.53 6.16 13.38
C ASP A 52 9.85 4.69 13.72
N ASP A 53 10.59 4.43 14.82
CA ASP A 53 10.71 3.09 15.38
C ASP A 53 9.43 2.83 16.19
N ASP A 54 8.29 2.87 15.50
CA ASP A 54 6.98 2.72 16.09
C ASP A 54 6.80 1.23 16.41
N PRO A 55 6.69 0.83 17.69
CA PRO A 55 6.48 -0.57 18.05
C PRO A 55 5.17 -1.13 17.48
N ASN A 56 4.27 -0.27 17.00
CA ASN A 56 3.03 -0.68 16.35
C ASN A 56 3.17 -0.83 14.83
N ALA A 57 4.27 -0.38 14.20
CA ALA A 57 4.47 -0.55 12.76
C ALA A 57 4.51 -2.04 12.39
N LEU A 58 3.67 -2.43 11.43
CA LEU A 58 3.62 -3.82 10.96
C LEU A 58 4.58 -4.06 9.79
N CYS A 59 4.95 -3.00 9.07
CA CYS A 59 5.88 -3.06 7.95
C CYS A 59 7.24 -2.49 8.38
N ASP A 60 8.31 -3.22 8.08
CA ASP A 60 9.67 -2.69 8.17
C ASP A 60 9.88 -1.64 7.08
N TYR A 61 10.43 -0.48 7.46
CA TYR A 61 10.63 0.64 6.55
C TYR A 61 11.57 0.31 5.38
N ASP A 62 12.66 -0.43 5.62
CA ASP A 62 13.58 -0.82 4.55
C ASP A 62 12.88 -1.76 3.55
N LYS A 63 11.90 -2.54 4.03
CA LYS A 63 11.06 -3.40 3.21
C LYS A 63 10.04 -2.63 2.38
N ILE A 64 9.47 -1.56 2.92
CA ILE A 64 8.64 -0.62 2.16
C ILE A 64 9.47 -0.01 1.02
N LEU A 65 10.69 0.46 1.28
CA LEU A 65 11.55 1.00 0.22
C LEU A 65 11.93 -0.04 -0.84
N ALA A 66 12.12 -1.29 -0.42
CA ALA A 66 12.49 -2.39 -1.30
C ALA A 66 11.40 -2.73 -2.34
N ILE A 67 10.12 -2.38 -2.11
CA ILE A 67 9.05 -2.72 -3.06
C ILE A 67 9.27 -2.12 -4.45
N PHE A 68 10.01 -1.02 -4.59
CA PHE A 68 10.33 -0.40 -5.88
C PHE A 68 11.53 -1.03 -6.59
N LYS A 69 12.20 -2.00 -5.93
CA LYS A 69 13.44 -2.63 -6.40
C LYS A 69 13.37 -4.17 -6.44
N ASN A 70 12.24 -4.76 -6.02
CA ASN A 70 12.05 -6.21 -5.90
C ASN A 70 11.89 -6.92 -7.26
N ASP A 71 12.84 -6.73 -8.18
CA ASP A 71 12.83 -7.31 -9.53
C ASP A 71 12.99 -8.84 -9.55
N GLN A 72 13.28 -9.46 -8.40
CA GLN A 72 13.31 -10.92 -8.24
C GLN A 72 11.93 -11.59 -8.29
N ILE A 73 10.83 -10.84 -8.21
CA ILE A 73 9.48 -11.43 -8.15
C ILE A 73 9.18 -12.17 -9.45
N PRO A 74 8.75 -13.44 -9.39
CA PRO A 74 8.46 -14.21 -10.59
C PRO A 74 7.37 -13.56 -11.43
N ILE A 75 7.60 -13.52 -12.74
CA ILE A 75 6.60 -13.09 -13.71
C ILE A 75 5.47 -14.12 -13.75
N ASP A 76 4.33 -13.76 -13.18
CA ASP A 76 3.10 -14.54 -13.26
C ASP A 76 2.35 -14.25 -14.58
N LYS A 77 1.49 -15.18 -15.00
CA LYS A 77 0.55 -14.99 -16.12
C LYS A 77 -0.79 -14.43 -15.64
N GLU A 78 -1.13 -14.61 -14.36
CA GLU A 78 -2.40 -14.13 -13.82
C GLU A 78 -2.36 -12.61 -13.65
N MET A 79 -3.33 -11.94 -14.27
CA MET A 79 -3.51 -10.49 -14.18
C MET A 79 -4.64 -10.16 -13.20
N PHE A 80 -4.49 -9.06 -12.47
CA PHE A 80 -5.48 -8.55 -11.52
C PHE A 80 -5.61 -7.03 -11.63
N LEU A 81 -6.72 -6.51 -11.13
CA LEU A 81 -6.95 -5.07 -11.01
C LEU A 81 -7.58 -4.77 -9.66
N SER A 82 -7.06 -3.78 -8.95
CA SER A 82 -7.67 -3.24 -7.73
C SER A 82 -7.92 -1.75 -7.88
N ALA A 83 -9.04 -1.26 -7.34
CA ALA A 83 -9.42 0.14 -7.45
C ALA A 83 -9.97 0.69 -6.12
N ASP A 84 -9.31 1.70 -5.56
CA ASP A 84 -9.88 2.53 -4.49
C ASP A 84 -10.66 3.68 -5.12
N ILE A 85 -11.96 3.75 -4.82
CA ILE A 85 -12.91 4.62 -5.51
C ILE A 85 -13.40 5.71 -4.57
N ALA A 86 -12.77 6.88 -4.68
CA ALA A 86 -13.30 8.12 -4.12
C ALA A 86 -14.16 8.87 -5.15
N ARG A 87 -15.20 9.57 -4.68
CA ARG A 87 -15.98 10.51 -5.51
C ARG A 87 -16.23 11.79 -4.72
N PHE A 88 -15.96 12.92 -5.35
CA PHE A 88 -16.20 14.27 -4.83
C PHE A 88 -15.55 14.52 -3.45
N GLY A 89 -14.40 15.20 -3.44
CA GLY A 89 -13.66 15.52 -2.22
C GLY A 89 -12.18 15.77 -2.52
N SER A 90 -11.35 15.69 -1.47
CA SER A 90 -9.89 15.73 -1.57
C SER A 90 -9.26 14.36 -1.82
N ASP A 91 -10.03 13.29 -1.65
CA ASP A 91 -9.59 11.89 -1.76
C ASP A 91 -9.42 11.50 -3.23
N LEU A 92 -8.39 10.70 -3.53
CA LEU A 92 -8.06 10.29 -4.88
C LEU A 92 -8.79 9.00 -5.26
N CYS A 93 -9.11 8.84 -6.53
CA CYS A 93 -9.40 7.52 -7.09
C CYS A 93 -8.09 6.91 -7.63
N VAL A 94 -7.74 5.72 -7.16
CA VAL A 94 -6.49 5.03 -7.53
C VAL A 94 -6.83 3.64 -8.08
N ILE A 95 -6.36 3.34 -9.28
CA ILE A 95 -6.55 2.04 -9.94
C ILE A 95 -5.18 1.43 -10.24
N GLY A 96 -4.92 0.23 -9.75
CA GLY A 96 -3.70 -0.53 -10.00
C GLY A 96 -3.94 -1.76 -10.86
N VAL A 97 -3.04 -2.02 -11.80
CA VAL A 97 -2.99 -3.25 -12.60
C VAL A 97 -1.80 -4.10 -12.16
N TRP A 98 -2.08 -5.36 -11.87
CA TRP A 98 -1.12 -6.30 -11.31
C TRP A 98 -0.86 -7.47 -12.25
N ARG A 99 0.38 -7.91 -12.32
CA ARG A 99 0.80 -9.19 -12.87
C ARG A 99 1.32 -10.04 -11.71
N GLY A 100 0.52 -11.00 -11.25
CA GLY A 100 0.79 -11.69 -9.98
C GLY A 100 0.85 -10.69 -8.82
N TRP A 101 2.05 -10.47 -8.29
CA TRP A 101 2.38 -9.52 -7.21
C TRP A 101 3.29 -8.35 -7.66
N GLU A 102 3.42 -8.18 -8.97
CA GLU A 102 4.03 -7.00 -9.59
C GLU A 102 2.95 -5.98 -9.97
N LEU A 103 3.01 -4.77 -9.42
CA LEU A 103 2.19 -3.62 -9.81
C LEU A 103 2.82 -2.94 -11.02
N ILE A 104 2.21 -3.14 -12.19
CA ILE A 104 2.80 -2.74 -13.48
C ILE A 104 2.24 -1.43 -14.05
N GLU A 105 1.04 -1.01 -13.63
CA GLU A 105 0.43 0.25 -14.06
C GLU A 105 -0.44 0.81 -12.92
N VAL A 106 -0.37 2.13 -12.71
CA VAL A 106 -1.18 2.84 -11.70
C VAL A 106 -1.80 4.07 -12.36
N HIS A 107 -3.11 4.24 -12.19
CA HIS A 107 -3.85 5.43 -12.59
C HIS A 107 -4.36 6.15 -11.36
N THR A 108 -4.13 7.46 -11.30
CA THR A 108 -4.59 8.32 -10.21
C THR A 108 -5.44 9.44 -10.78
N LEU A 109 -6.65 9.58 -10.27
CA LEU A 109 -7.60 10.59 -10.72
C LEU A 109 -8.09 11.42 -9.51
N ALA A 110 -7.94 12.75 -9.60
CA ALA A 110 -8.24 13.64 -8.49
C ALA A 110 -9.75 13.87 -8.27
N ILE A 111 -10.51 14.02 -9.35
CA ILE A 111 -11.96 14.15 -9.34
C ILE A 111 -12.42 13.48 -10.62
N SER A 112 -13.19 12.40 -10.50
CA SER A 112 -13.65 11.64 -11.68
C SER A 112 -15.14 11.42 -11.63
N ALA A 113 -15.77 11.50 -12.80
CA ALA A 113 -17.12 10.99 -12.93
C ALA A 113 -17.09 9.45 -12.77
N MET A 114 -18.17 8.89 -12.22
CA MET A 114 -18.31 7.43 -12.08
C MET A 114 -18.13 6.71 -13.43
N THR A 115 -18.62 7.31 -14.52
CA THR A 115 -18.51 6.80 -15.88
C THR A 115 -17.08 6.74 -16.41
N GLU A 116 -16.22 7.70 -16.02
CA GLU A 116 -14.80 7.67 -16.36
C GLU A 116 -14.09 6.51 -15.67
N VAL A 117 -14.34 6.32 -14.37
CA VAL A 117 -13.76 5.20 -13.60
C VAL A 117 -14.19 3.87 -14.21
N GLN A 118 -15.48 3.71 -14.54
CA GLN A 118 -16.00 2.51 -15.20
C GLN A 118 -15.36 2.26 -16.57
N GLY A 119 -15.23 3.31 -17.39
CA GLY A 119 -14.59 3.24 -18.71
C GLY A 119 -13.11 2.89 -18.63
N LEU A 120 -12.40 3.44 -17.64
CA LEU A 120 -10.99 3.13 -17.40
C LEU A 120 -10.81 1.69 -16.94
N ILE A 121 -11.61 1.20 -15.98
CA ILE A 121 -11.60 -0.20 -15.56
C ILE A 121 -11.85 -1.11 -16.76
N HIS A 122 -12.86 -0.80 -17.60
CA HIS A 122 -13.14 -1.58 -18.80
C HIS A 122 -11.94 -1.60 -19.76
N THR A 123 -11.33 -0.45 -20.01
CA THR A 123 -10.18 -0.31 -20.91
C THR A 123 -8.98 -1.11 -20.43
N LEU A 124 -8.61 -0.99 -19.16
CA LEU A 124 -7.49 -1.72 -18.56
C LEU A 124 -7.74 -3.23 -18.57
N ARG A 125 -8.97 -3.66 -18.24
CA ARG A 125 -9.36 -5.07 -18.31
C ARG A 125 -9.20 -5.66 -19.70
N MET A 126 -9.61 -4.93 -20.73
CA MET A 126 -9.47 -5.41 -22.12
C MET A 126 -8.01 -5.39 -22.56
N ARG A 127 -7.25 -4.36 -22.22
CA ARG A 127 -5.82 -4.22 -22.56
C ARG A 127 -4.98 -5.37 -21.98
N TYR A 128 -5.22 -5.73 -20.72
CA TYR A 128 -4.45 -6.75 -19.99
C TYR A 128 -5.15 -8.10 -19.89
N ASN A 129 -6.27 -8.28 -20.58
CA ASN A 129 -7.05 -9.51 -20.56
C ASN A 129 -7.45 -9.97 -19.14
N ILE A 130 -7.93 -9.04 -18.32
CA ILE A 130 -8.27 -9.28 -16.90
C ILE A 130 -9.74 -9.70 -16.79
N PRO A 131 -10.03 -10.93 -16.30
CA PRO A 131 -11.40 -11.36 -16.07
C PRO A 131 -12.03 -10.53 -14.94
N LYS A 132 -13.35 -10.32 -14.99
CA LYS A 132 -14.07 -9.55 -13.95
C LYS A 132 -13.83 -10.12 -12.54
N GLY A 133 -13.70 -11.43 -12.42
CA GLY A 133 -13.43 -12.12 -11.16
C GLY A 133 -12.04 -11.85 -10.55
N ASN A 134 -11.11 -11.27 -11.33
CA ASN A 134 -9.79 -10.83 -10.88
C ASN A 134 -9.72 -9.30 -10.75
N CYS A 135 -10.86 -8.61 -10.83
CA CYS A 135 -10.97 -7.18 -10.63
C CYS A 135 -11.72 -6.94 -9.33
N ILE A 136 -11.23 -6.02 -8.51
CA ILE A 136 -11.84 -5.67 -7.24
C ILE A 136 -11.85 -4.16 -7.05
N ALA A 137 -12.89 -3.65 -6.40
CA ALA A 137 -12.93 -2.26 -5.96
C ALA A 137 -13.57 -2.14 -4.58
N ASP A 138 -13.26 -1.05 -3.86
CA ASP A 138 -13.98 -0.72 -2.63
C ASP A 138 -15.47 -0.54 -2.94
N GLU A 139 -16.33 -1.33 -2.31
CA GLU A 139 -17.78 -1.26 -2.48
C GLU A 139 -18.40 -0.27 -1.47
N ASP A 140 -17.69 0.05 -0.39
CA ASP A 140 -18.21 0.91 0.66
C ASP A 140 -18.39 2.36 0.14
N GLY A 141 -19.56 2.94 0.41
CA GLY A 141 -19.86 4.31 0.01
C GLY A 141 -20.08 4.47 -1.50
N VAL A 142 -19.18 5.18 -2.19
CA VAL A 142 -19.42 5.58 -3.59
C VAL A 142 -19.02 4.50 -4.60
N GLY A 143 -18.12 3.60 -4.23
CA GLY A 143 -17.62 2.57 -5.13
C GLY A 143 -18.65 1.48 -5.46
N GLY A 144 -19.70 1.29 -4.65
CA GLY A 144 -20.79 0.35 -4.93
C GLY A 144 -21.41 0.53 -6.32
N GLY A 145 -21.65 1.77 -6.76
CA GLY A 145 -22.17 2.04 -8.10
C GLY A 145 -21.21 1.68 -9.24
N VAL A 146 -19.89 1.66 -8.99
CA VAL A 146 -18.90 1.16 -9.97
C VAL A 146 -18.87 -0.36 -9.97
N VAL A 147 -18.89 -0.99 -8.80
CA VAL A 147 -18.95 -2.45 -8.65
C VAL A 147 -20.17 -3.03 -9.37
N ASP A 148 -21.36 -2.48 -9.11
CA ASP A 148 -22.62 -2.94 -9.70
C ASP A 148 -22.62 -2.84 -11.23
N ASN A 149 -22.20 -1.69 -11.77
CA ASN A 149 -22.25 -1.43 -13.20
C ASN A 149 -21.16 -2.17 -13.99
N THR A 150 -20.00 -2.42 -13.38
CA THR A 150 -18.90 -3.16 -14.03
C THR A 150 -19.01 -4.67 -13.81
N GLY A 151 -19.66 -5.10 -12.74
CA GLY A 151 -19.80 -6.50 -12.32
C GLY A 151 -18.47 -7.11 -11.84
N ILE A 152 -17.57 -6.30 -11.30
CA ILE A 152 -16.32 -6.75 -10.68
C ILE A 152 -16.59 -7.18 -9.22
N VAL A 153 -15.57 -7.71 -8.53
CA VAL A 153 -15.70 -8.05 -7.11
C VAL A 153 -15.79 -6.78 -6.28
N GLY A 154 -16.75 -6.71 -5.36
CA GLY A 154 -16.81 -5.66 -4.35
C GLY A 154 -16.05 -6.04 -3.08
N PHE A 155 -15.22 -5.14 -2.58
CA PHE A 155 -14.54 -5.26 -1.30
C PHE A 155 -15.32 -4.50 -0.23
N LYS A 156 -15.68 -5.19 0.87
CA LYS A 156 -16.39 -4.59 2.01
C LYS A 156 -15.45 -4.54 3.19
N ASN A 157 -14.94 -3.37 3.53
CA ASN A 157 -13.90 -3.23 4.55
C ASN A 157 -14.32 -3.84 5.90
N ASN A 158 -15.58 -3.63 6.27
CA ASN A 158 -16.14 -4.03 7.57
C ASN A 158 -16.77 -5.42 7.58
N SER A 159 -16.66 -6.21 6.50
CA SER A 159 -17.15 -7.59 6.52
C SER A 159 -16.32 -8.46 7.47
N SER A 160 -16.86 -9.61 7.86
CA SER A 160 -16.11 -10.60 8.64
C SER A 160 -14.82 -11.01 7.91
N PRO A 161 -13.73 -11.26 8.64
CA PRO A 161 -12.52 -11.81 8.04
C PRO A 161 -12.80 -13.22 7.48
N LEU A 162 -11.99 -13.62 6.52
CA LEU A 162 -12.02 -14.94 5.91
C LEU A 162 -11.30 -15.96 6.78
N ASP A 163 -11.77 -17.21 6.72
CA ASP A 163 -11.10 -18.35 7.34
C ASP A 163 -9.76 -18.64 6.64
N GLU A 164 -8.74 -18.97 7.42
CA GLU A 164 -7.45 -19.42 6.91
C GLU A 164 -7.33 -20.91 7.17
N ASN A 165 -7.10 -21.71 6.13
CA ASN A 165 -7.02 -23.17 6.21
C ASN A 165 -8.25 -23.83 6.89
N GLY A 166 -9.42 -23.22 6.73
CA GLY A 166 -10.67 -23.69 7.35
C GLY A 166 -10.81 -23.37 8.84
N GLN A 167 -9.97 -22.48 9.37
CA GLN A 167 -10.05 -22.00 10.75
C GLN A 167 -10.39 -20.52 10.80
N ALA A 168 -11.26 -20.16 11.74
CA ALA A 168 -11.62 -18.78 12.00
C ALA A 168 -10.39 -17.98 12.44
N THR A 169 -10.24 -16.78 11.90
CA THR A 169 -9.13 -15.88 12.19
C THR A 169 -9.51 -14.84 13.25
N SER A 170 -8.51 -14.30 13.96
CA SER A 170 -8.71 -13.34 15.05
C SER A 170 -8.58 -11.89 14.60
N TYR A 171 -9.04 -11.55 13.39
CA TYR A 171 -9.03 -10.16 12.90
C TYR A 171 -10.35 -9.46 13.19
N LYS A 172 -10.31 -8.14 13.41
CA LYS A 172 -11.50 -7.31 13.62
C LYS A 172 -12.46 -7.37 12.44
N ASN A 173 -11.94 -7.25 11.22
CA ASN A 173 -12.69 -7.25 9.96
C ASN A 173 -11.78 -7.68 8.79
N LEU A 174 -12.35 -7.79 7.59
CA LEU A 174 -11.64 -8.17 6.37
C LEU A 174 -10.51 -7.19 6.00
N GLN A 175 -10.74 -5.89 6.17
CA GLN A 175 -9.71 -4.87 5.92
C GLN A 175 -8.47 -5.13 6.80
N THR A 176 -8.65 -5.33 8.10
CA THR A 176 -7.54 -5.63 9.01
C THR A 176 -6.81 -6.90 8.56
N GLN A 177 -7.53 -7.97 8.23
CA GLN A 177 -6.89 -9.20 7.75
C GLN A 177 -6.01 -8.95 6.52
N CYS A 178 -6.54 -8.24 5.52
CA CYS A 178 -5.79 -7.91 4.30
C CYS A 178 -4.56 -7.05 4.61
N LEU A 179 -4.65 -6.08 5.53
CA LEU A 179 -3.53 -5.22 5.90
C LEU A 179 -2.42 -6.00 6.64
N TYR A 180 -2.77 -6.93 7.53
CA TYR A 180 -1.77 -7.80 8.17
C TYR A 180 -1.07 -8.71 7.16
N LYS A 181 -1.82 -9.28 6.21
CA LYS A 181 -1.23 -10.09 5.13
C LYS A 181 -0.36 -9.29 4.18
N LEU A 182 -0.79 -8.07 3.86
CA LEU A 182 0.01 -7.14 3.08
C LEU A 182 1.33 -6.81 3.78
N ALA A 183 1.29 -6.55 5.09
CA ALA A 183 2.49 -6.30 5.87
C ALA A 183 3.45 -7.51 5.89
N GLU A 184 2.91 -8.72 6.11
CA GLU A 184 3.67 -9.97 6.02
C GLU A 184 4.35 -10.10 4.64
N ARG A 185 3.63 -9.79 3.56
CA ARG A 185 4.15 -9.86 2.20
C ARG A 185 5.23 -8.83 1.91
N ILE A 186 5.04 -7.59 2.34
CA ILE A 186 6.04 -6.52 2.21
C ILE A 186 7.33 -6.94 2.93
N ASN A 187 7.21 -7.40 4.18
CA ASN A 187 8.35 -7.81 4.98
C ASN A 187 9.14 -8.97 4.35
N ASN A 188 8.45 -9.85 3.61
CA ASN A 188 9.03 -10.96 2.87
C ASN A 188 9.52 -10.59 1.44
N ASN A 189 9.59 -9.30 1.09
CA ASN A 189 9.94 -8.81 -0.26
C ASN A 189 9.02 -9.36 -1.38
N GLY A 190 7.75 -9.62 -1.05
CA GLY A 190 6.79 -10.27 -1.93
C GLY A 190 5.96 -9.33 -2.80
N ILE A 191 6.31 -8.03 -2.88
CA ILE A 191 5.68 -7.03 -3.74
C ILE A 191 6.73 -6.31 -4.56
N TYR A 192 6.44 -6.09 -5.83
CA TYR A 192 7.27 -5.31 -6.74
C TYR A 192 6.43 -4.24 -7.42
N ILE A 193 6.84 -2.99 -7.36
CA ILE A 193 6.21 -1.88 -8.07
C ILE A 193 7.14 -1.47 -9.20
N SER A 194 6.83 -1.96 -10.41
CA SER A 194 7.54 -1.63 -11.65
C SER A 194 6.83 -0.55 -12.48
N ALA A 195 5.62 -0.16 -12.07
CA ALA A 195 4.88 0.94 -12.66
C ALA A 195 5.72 2.23 -12.75
N GLU A 196 5.58 2.96 -13.84
CA GLU A 196 6.19 4.28 -13.99
C GLU A 196 5.47 5.30 -13.09
N LEU A 197 6.13 5.69 -12.01
CA LEU A 197 5.59 6.61 -10.99
C LEU A 197 6.46 7.85 -10.84
N SER A 198 5.81 9.00 -10.61
CA SER A 198 6.52 10.19 -10.16
C SER A 198 7.11 9.98 -8.76
N GLU A 199 8.20 10.67 -8.43
CA GLU A 199 8.79 10.59 -7.08
C GLU A 199 7.77 10.97 -5.99
N LYS A 200 6.94 11.99 -6.25
CA LYS A 200 5.83 12.36 -5.35
C LYS A 200 4.84 11.22 -5.12
N THR A 201 4.56 10.41 -6.14
CA THR A 201 3.67 9.25 -6.00
C THR A 201 4.35 8.14 -5.19
N LYS A 202 5.64 7.90 -5.41
CA LYS A 202 6.41 6.93 -4.61
C LYS A 202 6.45 7.34 -3.13
N GLU A 203 6.75 8.59 -2.84
CA GLU A 203 6.73 9.16 -1.49
C GLU A 203 5.35 8.97 -0.84
N ARG A 204 4.26 9.22 -1.58
CA ARG A 204 2.91 8.98 -1.06
C ARG A 204 2.64 7.52 -0.72
N ILE A 205 3.04 6.60 -1.59
CA ILE A 205 2.89 5.15 -1.32
C ILE A 205 3.68 4.77 -0.07
N ILE A 206 4.93 5.24 0.06
CA ILE A 206 5.78 4.97 1.21
C ILE A 206 5.12 5.47 2.51
N GLU A 207 4.74 6.76 2.55
CA GLU A 207 4.08 7.38 3.69
C GLU A 207 2.78 6.65 4.07
N GLU A 208 2.00 6.17 3.10
CA GLU A 208 0.74 5.46 3.37
C GLU A 208 0.98 4.03 3.89
N LEU A 209 2.00 3.33 3.39
CA LEU A 209 2.38 1.99 3.85
C LEU A 209 3.00 2.03 5.26
N GLU A 210 3.72 3.10 5.62
CA GLU A 210 4.21 3.32 6.99
C GLU A 210 3.08 3.43 8.03
N GLN A 211 1.89 3.86 7.59
CA GLN A 211 0.72 3.95 8.46
C GLN A 211 0.00 2.60 8.64
N ILE A 212 0.55 1.49 8.14
CA ILE A 212 0.08 0.14 8.49
C ILE A 212 0.59 -0.19 9.89
N LYS A 213 -0.15 0.32 10.88
CA LYS A 213 0.18 0.24 12.30
C LYS A 213 -0.91 -0.51 13.07
N SER A 214 -0.51 -1.37 13.99
CA SER A 214 -1.42 -2.09 14.88
C SER A 214 -2.12 -1.12 15.85
N ASP A 215 -3.36 -1.42 16.20
CA ASP A 215 -4.10 -0.76 17.30
C ASP A 215 -4.65 -1.85 18.24
N ASN A 216 -3.80 -2.84 18.53
CA ASN A 216 -4.20 -4.01 19.33
C ASN A 216 -4.29 -3.62 20.80
N LYS A 217 -5.37 -4.08 21.45
CA LYS A 217 -5.56 -3.96 22.90
C LYS A 217 -5.67 -5.37 23.49
N ASP A 218 -5.17 -5.55 24.71
CA ASP A 218 -5.15 -6.86 25.37
C ASP A 218 -6.54 -7.52 25.37
N GLY A 219 -6.59 -8.78 24.93
CA GLY A 219 -7.82 -9.57 24.86
C GLY A 219 -8.77 -9.23 23.70
N GLN A 220 -8.39 -8.32 22.79
CA GLN A 220 -9.19 -8.00 21.61
C GLN A 220 -8.68 -8.71 20.35
N ARG A 221 -9.56 -8.80 19.35
CA ARG A 221 -9.17 -9.22 17.99
C ARG A 221 -8.16 -8.23 17.42
N LEU A 222 -7.26 -8.72 16.57
CA LEU A 222 -6.28 -7.91 15.86
C LEU A 222 -6.96 -6.75 15.13
N SER A 223 -6.40 -5.55 15.27
CA SER A 223 -6.83 -4.29 14.68
C SER A 223 -5.64 -3.48 14.18
N VAL A 224 -5.95 -2.51 13.33
CA VAL A 224 -5.04 -1.48 12.84
C VAL A 224 -5.62 -0.10 13.15
N ILE A 225 -4.78 0.93 13.12
CA ILE A 225 -5.23 2.31 13.22
C ILE A 225 -6.26 2.64 12.12
N ASN A 226 -7.26 3.44 12.46
CA ASN A 226 -8.37 3.75 11.55
C ASN A 226 -8.01 4.86 10.53
N LYS A 227 -8.85 5.03 9.51
CA LYS A 227 -8.64 6.00 8.42
C LYS A 227 -8.58 7.45 8.95
N ASP A 228 -9.33 7.80 9.99
CA ASP A 228 -9.32 9.16 10.57
C ASP A 228 -7.98 9.48 11.25
N THR A 229 -7.44 8.55 12.04
CA THR A 229 -6.10 8.68 12.65
C THR A 229 -5.04 8.81 11.56
N ILE A 230 -5.15 8.06 10.47
CA ILE A 230 -4.21 8.15 9.34
C ILE A 230 -4.30 9.52 8.68
N LYS A 231 -5.52 10.02 8.40
CA LYS A 231 -5.73 11.37 7.85
C LYS A 231 -5.14 12.45 8.76
N GLN A 232 -5.17 12.26 10.08
CA GLN A 232 -4.51 13.17 11.03
C GLN A 232 -2.98 13.09 10.95
N ASN A 233 -2.42 11.88 10.79
CA ASN A 233 -0.97 11.66 10.75
C ASN A 233 -0.33 12.20 9.46
N ILE A 234 -0.92 11.93 8.30
CA ILE A 234 -0.31 12.24 6.98
C ILE A 234 -1.06 13.34 6.19
N GLY A 235 -2.09 13.93 6.79
CA GLY A 235 -2.87 15.04 6.23
C GLY A 235 -3.79 14.67 5.06
N ARG A 236 -3.97 13.38 4.75
CA ARG A 236 -4.75 12.88 3.60
C ARG A 236 -5.19 11.42 3.78
N SER A 237 -6.06 10.95 2.90
CA SER A 237 -6.46 9.55 2.85
C SER A 237 -5.37 8.64 2.27
N PRO A 238 -5.25 7.39 2.75
CA PRO A 238 -4.27 6.42 2.26
C PRO A 238 -4.77 5.65 1.03
N ASP A 239 -5.05 6.35 -0.06
CA ASP A 239 -5.76 5.81 -1.22
C ASP A 239 -4.93 4.78 -2.02
N TYR A 240 -3.60 4.93 -2.07
CA TYR A 240 -2.74 3.93 -2.72
C TYR A 240 -2.60 2.67 -1.88
N ARG A 241 -2.48 2.79 -0.56
CA ARG A 241 -2.49 1.63 0.34
C ARG A 241 -3.82 0.88 0.24
N ASP A 242 -4.94 1.60 0.22
CA ASP A 242 -6.28 1.01 0.10
C ASP A 242 -6.45 0.30 -1.25
N MET A 243 -5.89 0.84 -2.34
CA MET A 243 -5.80 0.13 -3.62
C MET A 243 -4.93 -1.14 -3.55
N ILE A 244 -3.77 -1.08 -2.88
CA ILE A 244 -2.83 -2.20 -2.79
C ILE A 244 -3.39 -3.33 -1.92
N LEU A 245 -3.98 -3.03 -0.75
CA LEU A 245 -4.45 -4.04 0.19
C LEU A 245 -5.51 -4.97 -0.42
N MET A 246 -6.36 -4.45 -1.31
CA MET A 246 -7.41 -5.26 -1.93
C MET A 246 -6.85 -6.37 -2.82
N ARG A 247 -5.58 -6.29 -3.26
CA ARG A 247 -4.95 -7.38 -4.01
C ARG A 247 -4.82 -8.65 -3.17
N GLU A 248 -4.63 -8.53 -1.85
CA GLU A 248 -4.56 -9.70 -0.93
C GLU A 248 -5.86 -10.52 -0.91
N TYR A 249 -7.00 -9.88 -1.22
CA TYR A 249 -8.29 -10.56 -1.21
C TYR A 249 -8.30 -11.82 -2.09
N PHE A 250 -7.65 -11.79 -3.25
CA PHE A 250 -7.63 -12.93 -4.18
C PHE A 250 -6.79 -14.11 -3.68
N ASP A 251 -5.80 -13.85 -2.82
CA ASP A 251 -4.94 -14.89 -2.24
C ASP A 251 -5.60 -15.49 -0.98
N LEU A 252 -6.39 -14.69 -0.25
CA LEU A 252 -7.18 -15.14 0.90
C LEU A 252 -8.42 -15.95 0.51
N LYS A 253 -9.02 -15.66 -0.65
CA LYS A 253 -10.24 -16.35 -1.08
C LYS A 253 -9.91 -17.81 -1.43
N PRO A 254 -10.60 -18.80 -0.83
CA PRO A 254 -10.31 -20.21 -1.09
C PRO A 254 -10.50 -20.54 -2.57
N LYS A 255 -9.41 -20.95 -3.23
CA LYS A 255 -9.46 -21.49 -4.59
C LYS A 255 -10.21 -22.83 -4.55
N LYS A 256 -11.30 -22.96 -5.30
CA LYS A 256 -11.99 -24.25 -5.46
C LYS A 256 -11.03 -25.23 -6.13
N THR A 257 -10.41 -26.10 -5.36
CA THR A 257 -9.59 -27.19 -5.88
C THR A 257 -10.52 -28.34 -6.26
N PHE A 258 -10.66 -28.59 -7.56
CA PHE A 258 -11.37 -29.77 -8.04
C PHE A 258 -10.42 -30.95 -7.85
N LYS A 259 -10.67 -31.82 -6.86
CA LYS A 259 -10.00 -33.13 -6.80
C LYS A 259 -10.68 -34.04 -7.82
N PRO A 260 -10.03 -34.45 -8.91
CA PRO A 260 -10.62 -35.44 -9.80
C PRO A 260 -10.84 -36.72 -9.00
N ILE A 261 -12.09 -37.14 -8.90
CA ILE A 261 -12.45 -38.46 -8.36
C ILE A 261 -12.16 -39.43 -9.51
N PHE A 262 -10.99 -40.05 -9.51
CA PHE A 262 -10.78 -41.25 -10.30
C PHE A 262 -11.57 -42.38 -9.62
N ARG A 263 -12.66 -42.80 -10.26
CA ARG A 263 -13.37 -44.04 -9.93
C ARG A 263 -12.74 -45.21 -10.66
#